data_AF-A0A1G3P5W3-F1
#
_entry.id   AF-A0A1G3P5W3-F1
#
_cell.length_a   1.000
_cell.length_b   1.000
_cell.length_c   1.000
_cell.angle_alpha   90.00
_cell.angle_beta   90.00
_cell.angle_gamma   90.00
#
_symmetry.space_group_name_H-M   'P 1'
#
loop_
_entity.id
_entity.type
_entity.pdbx_description
1 polymer ?
#
loop_
_entity_poly.entity_id
_entity_poly.type
_entity_poly.pdbx_seq_one_letter_code
_entity_poly.pdbx_strand_id
1 'polypeptide(L)'
;MNIIKTTGFKILTIVIMFLLMCFVKLWYAMFIFIGIGFIQTLLTGRKTFCNGYCPLGNMQDLLSDDKVKPKSFSVHSSVKISLTILFWLLSVIIVYFFRESNTQVWVWFLRLMLIIFSTAYILQIFNGKRTWCKGLCPAGNTMSGYLKIKRIFKKN
;
A
#
# COMPACT_ATOMS: atom_id res chain seq x y z
N MET A 1 -27.48 5.83 2.34
CA MET A 1 -27.16 5.78 0.89
C MET A 1 -25.67 5.96 0.54
N ASN A 2 -24.81 6.51 1.43
CA ASN A 2 -23.38 6.69 1.13
C ASN A 2 -22.51 5.42 1.28
N ILE A 3 -22.97 4.41 2.03
CA ILE A 3 -22.21 3.16 2.30
C ILE A 3 -22.13 2.26 1.05
N ILE A 4 -23.20 2.22 0.23
CA ILE A 4 -23.24 1.39 -0.98
C ILE A 4 -22.30 1.97 -2.06
N LYS A 5 -22.25 3.30 -2.19
CA LYS A 5 -21.34 3.98 -3.14
C LYS A 5 -19.87 3.76 -2.79
N THR A 6 -19.52 3.74 -1.50
CA THR A 6 -18.12 3.55 -1.09
C THR A 6 -17.67 2.10 -1.26
N THR A 7 -18.50 1.10 -0.98
CA THR A 7 -18.14 -0.31 -1.18
C THR A 7 -17.97 -0.65 -2.66
N GLY A 8 -18.87 -0.15 -3.54
CA GLY A 8 -18.74 -0.35 -4.99
C GLY A 8 -17.43 0.21 -5.55
N PHE A 9 -17.03 1.41 -5.10
CA PHE A 9 -15.75 2.01 -5.51
C PHE A 9 -14.54 1.20 -5.01
N LYS A 10 -14.57 0.68 -3.78
CA LYS A 10 -13.49 -0.16 -3.24
C LYS A 10 -13.31 -1.44 -4.06
N ILE A 11 -14.41 -2.15 -4.36
CA ILE A 11 -14.38 -3.36 -5.18
C ILE A 11 -13.84 -3.03 -6.58
N LEU A 12 -14.31 -1.94 -7.18
CA LEU A 12 -13.83 -1.48 -8.48
C LEU A 12 -12.31 -1.26 -8.51
N THR A 13 -11.73 -0.59 -7.50
CA THR A 13 -10.28 -0.39 -7.43
C THR A 13 -9.49 -1.70 -7.34
N ILE A 14 -10.00 -2.69 -6.62
CA ILE A 14 -9.37 -4.02 -6.49
C ILE A 14 -9.45 -4.76 -7.83
N VAL A 15 -10.63 -4.75 -8.47
CA VAL A 15 -10.85 -5.41 -9.77
C VAL A 15 -9.97 -4.78 -10.85
N ILE A 16 -9.87 -3.45 -10.91
CA ILE A 16 -8.99 -2.77 -11.88
C ILE A 16 -7.53 -3.13 -11.62
N MET A 17 -7.07 -3.11 -10.37
CA MET A 17 -5.68 -3.48 -10.06
C MET A 17 -5.39 -4.94 -10.45
N PHE A 18 -6.32 -5.84 -10.14
CA PHE A 18 -6.22 -7.24 -10.51
C PHE A 18 -6.18 -7.42 -12.03
N LEU A 19 -7.04 -6.72 -12.78
CA LEU A 19 -7.10 -6.81 -14.24
C LEU A 19 -5.81 -6.29 -14.88
N LEU A 20 -5.32 -5.12 -14.45
CA LEU A 20 -4.06 -4.54 -14.92
C LEU A 20 -2.88 -5.49 -14.68
N MET A 21 -2.85 -6.15 -13.52
CA MET A 21 -1.75 -7.06 -13.18
C MET A 21 -1.87 -8.42 -13.86
N CYS A 22 -3.03 -9.05 -13.86
CA CYS A 22 -3.19 -10.42 -14.36
C CYS A 22 -3.29 -10.48 -15.89
N PHE A 23 -4.01 -9.56 -16.53
CA PHE A 23 -4.26 -9.63 -17.98
C PHE A 23 -3.22 -8.83 -18.76
N VAL A 24 -2.93 -7.62 -18.31
CA VAL A 24 -2.01 -6.73 -19.04
C VAL A 24 -0.54 -6.97 -18.67
N LYS A 25 -0.28 -7.86 -17.68
CA LYS A 25 1.06 -8.17 -17.14
C LYS A 25 1.86 -6.91 -16.78
N LEU A 26 1.13 -5.89 -16.33
CA LEU A 26 1.63 -4.54 -16.18
C LEU A 26 2.34 -4.40 -14.82
N TRP A 27 3.59 -4.84 -14.73
CA TRP A 27 4.35 -4.74 -13.47
C TRP A 27 4.53 -3.28 -13.02
N TYR A 28 4.56 -2.34 -13.98
CA TYR A 28 4.64 -0.91 -13.71
C TYR A 28 3.35 -0.30 -13.13
N ALA A 29 2.21 -1.01 -13.17
CA ALA A 29 0.98 -0.54 -12.54
C ALA A 29 1.18 -0.25 -11.04
N MET A 30 1.98 -1.06 -10.33
CA MET A 30 2.27 -0.83 -8.92
C MET A 30 2.93 0.54 -8.69
N PHE A 31 3.93 0.88 -9.51
CA PHE A 31 4.61 2.17 -9.43
C PHE A 31 3.69 3.33 -9.82
N ILE A 32 2.82 3.15 -10.82
CA ILE A 32 1.79 4.13 -11.19
C ILE A 32 0.86 4.40 -10.01
N PHE A 33 0.32 3.36 -9.37
CA PHE A 33 -0.56 3.53 -8.21
C PHE A 33 0.15 4.23 -7.04
N ILE A 34 1.41 3.87 -6.75
CA ILE A 34 2.21 4.56 -5.72
C ILE A 34 2.44 6.02 -6.10
N GLY A 35 2.75 6.32 -7.36
CA GLY A 35 2.96 7.66 -7.88
C GLY A 35 1.71 8.53 -7.79
N ILE A 36 0.56 8.02 -8.22
CA ILE A 36 -0.74 8.69 -8.06
C ILE A 36 -1.03 8.96 -6.58
N GLY A 37 -0.78 7.98 -5.71
CA GLY A 37 -0.96 8.15 -4.28
C GLY A 37 -0.05 9.21 -3.68
N PHE A 38 1.17 9.34 -4.20
CA PHE A 38 2.10 10.41 -3.84
C PHE A 38 1.55 11.76 -4.25
N ILE A 39 1.20 11.93 -5.54
CA ILE A 39 0.63 13.18 -6.08
C ILE A 39 -0.59 13.60 -5.27
N GLN A 40 -1.52 12.68 -5.00
CA GLN A 40 -2.71 12.97 -4.22
C GLN A 40 -2.37 13.40 -2.78
N THR A 41 -1.36 12.79 -2.18
CA THR A 41 -0.88 13.17 -0.84
C THR A 41 -0.21 14.54 -0.84
N LEU A 42 0.54 14.88 -1.89
CA LEU A 42 1.17 16.20 -2.05
C LEU A 42 0.11 17.30 -2.12
N LEU A 43 -0.90 17.10 -2.98
CA LEU A 43 -2.01 18.04 -3.23
C LEU A 43 -2.91 18.19 -2.00
N THR A 44 -3.39 17.09 -1.42
CA THR A 44 -4.35 17.14 -0.31
C THR A 44 -3.70 17.38 1.06
N GLY A 45 -2.39 17.13 1.20
CA GLY A 45 -1.71 17.16 2.51
C GLY A 45 -2.22 16.08 3.48
N ARG A 46 -2.93 15.07 2.98
CA ARG A 46 -3.50 13.97 3.76
C ARG A 46 -3.26 12.65 3.03
N LYS A 47 -3.26 11.54 3.76
CA LYS A 47 -3.11 10.18 3.19
C LYS A 47 -4.42 9.66 2.60
N THR A 48 -5.10 10.45 1.77
CA THR A 48 -6.39 10.08 1.17
C THR A 48 -6.27 8.83 0.31
N PHE A 49 -5.17 8.69 -0.44
CA PHE A 49 -4.90 7.50 -1.24
C PHE A 49 -4.88 6.21 -0.38
N CYS A 50 -4.04 6.17 0.65
CA CYS A 50 -3.94 5.02 1.55
C CYS A 50 -5.26 4.72 2.27
N ASN A 51 -6.08 5.74 2.52
CA ASN A 51 -7.34 5.59 3.26
C ASN A 51 -8.51 5.10 2.39
N GLY A 52 -8.56 5.47 1.11
CA GLY A 52 -9.73 5.21 0.26
C GLY A 52 -9.46 4.47 -1.06
N TYR A 53 -8.23 4.50 -1.57
CA TYR A 53 -7.91 4.04 -2.92
C TYR A 53 -6.93 2.86 -2.95
N CYS A 54 -6.15 2.68 -1.87
CA CYS A 54 -5.19 1.59 -1.79
C CYS A 54 -5.90 0.21 -1.79
N PRO A 55 -5.64 -0.66 -2.79
CA PRO A 55 -6.35 -1.93 -2.91
C PRO A 55 -6.11 -2.87 -1.72
N LEU A 56 -4.89 -2.89 -1.17
CA LEU A 56 -4.58 -3.66 0.05
C LEU A 56 -5.38 -3.14 1.25
N GLY A 57 -5.45 -1.83 1.46
CA GLY A 57 -6.23 -1.23 2.55
C GLY A 57 -7.74 -1.49 2.40
N ASN A 58 -8.23 -1.47 1.17
CA ASN A 58 -9.62 -1.79 0.84
C ASN A 58 -9.92 -3.29 1.06
N MET A 59 -9.00 -4.19 0.70
CA MET A 59 -9.15 -5.62 0.99
C MET A 59 -9.16 -5.89 2.50
N GLN A 60 -8.26 -5.26 3.25
CA GLN A 60 -8.25 -5.33 4.71
C GLN A 60 -9.56 -4.85 5.33
N ASP A 61 -10.16 -3.80 4.78
CA ASP A 61 -11.48 -3.32 5.22
C ASP A 61 -12.61 -4.29 4.93
N LEU A 62 -12.61 -4.91 3.75
CA LEU A 62 -13.66 -5.86 3.34
C LEU A 62 -13.63 -7.13 4.20
N LEU A 63 -12.45 -7.54 4.65
CA LEU A 63 -12.27 -8.74 5.48
C LEU A 63 -12.40 -8.47 6.99
N SER A 64 -12.49 -7.22 7.43
CA SER A 64 -12.60 -6.88 8.85
C SER A 64 -14.05 -6.58 9.22
N ASP A 65 -14.56 -7.20 10.28
CA ASP A 65 -15.82 -6.78 10.89
C ASP A 65 -15.71 -5.32 11.38
N ASP A 66 -16.73 -4.51 11.12
CA ASP A 66 -16.81 -3.11 11.50
C ASP A 66 -16.83 -2.91 13.02
N LYS A 67 -17.14 -3.97 13.78
CA LYS A 67 -17.10 -3.98 15.24
C LYS A 67 -15.67 -4.04 15.80
N VAL A 68 -14.68 -4.48 15.01
CA VAL A 68 -13.30 -4.64 15.47
C VAL A 68 -12.58 -3.30 15.45
N LYS A 69 -12.37 -2.73 16.65
CA LYS A 69 -11.59 -1.50 16.80
C LYS A 69 -10.12 -1.75 16.43
N PRO A 70 -9.46 -0.80 15.74
CA PRO A 70 -8.04 -0.93 15.44
C PRO A 70 -7.23 -0.85 16.76
N LYS A 71 -6.44 -1.88 17.07
CA LYS A 71 -5.48 -1.79 18.19
C LYS A 71 -4.30 -0.90 17.78
N SER A 72 -3.75 -0.16 18.73
CA SER A 72 -2.56 0.67 18.48
C SER A 72 -1.31 -0.22 18.43
N PHE A 73 -1.04 -0.80 17.26
CA PHE A 73 0.21 -1.49 17.04
C PHE A 73 1.33 -0.47 16.75
N SER A 74 2.25 -0.34 17.69
CA SER A 74 3.42 0.53 17.55
C SER A 74 4.61 -0.32 17.13
N VAL A 75 5.00 -0.21 15.86
CA VAL A 75 6.27 -0.77 15.37
C VAL A 75 7.38 0.24 15.63
N HIS A 76 8.54 -0.24 16.08
CA HIS A 76 9.73 0.57 16.29
C HIS A 76 10.15 1.29 15.00
N SER A 77 10.58 2.56 15.11
CA SER A 77 10.89 3.40 13.93
C SER A 77 11.97 2.78 13.03
N SER A 78 12.99 2.16 13.62
CA SER A 78 14.08 1.51 12.88
C SER A 78 13.59 0.36 12.01
N VAL A 79 12.62 -0.43 12.49
CA VAL A 79 12.04 -1.54 11.71
C VAL A 79 11.26 -1.00 10.51
N LYS A 80 10.51 0.11 10.69
CA LYS A 80 9.79 0.76 9.59
C LYS A 80 10.74 1.26 8.50
N ILE A 81 11.84 1.90 8.92
CA ILE A 81 12.86 2.42 8.00
C ILE A 81 13.54 1.26 7.28
N SER A 82 13.98 0.23 8.01
CA SER A 82 14.62 -0.96 7.43
C SER A 82 13.73 -1.64 6.41
N LEU A 83 12.45 -1.89 6.73
CA LEU A 83 11.49 -2.48 5.78
C LEU A 83 11.25 -1.59 4.56
N THR A 84 11.22 -0.27 4.75
CA THR A 84 11.06 0.67 3.64
C THR A 84 12.25 0.60 2.69
N ILE A 85 13.47 0.66 3.23
CA ILE A 85 14.71 0.56 2.44
C ILE A 85 14.78 -0.78 1.73
N LEU A 86 14.52 -1.88 2.46
CA LEU A 86 14.56 -3.23 1.91
C LEU A 86 13.57 -3.40 0.75
N PHE A 87 12.33 -2.91 0.90
CA PHE A 87 11.32 -2.98 -0.16
C PHE A 87 11.75 -2.24 -1.43
N TRP A 88 12.27 -1.02 -1.31
CA TRP A 88 12.71 -0.24 -2.47
C TRP A 88 13.96 -0.83 -3.12
N LEU A 89 14.94 -1.25 -2.32
CA LEU A 89 16.16 -1.89 -2.79
C LEU A 89 15.83 -3.19 -3.55
N LEU A 90 14.99 -4.04 -2.97
CA LEU A 90 14.54 -5.28 -3.61
C LEU A 90 13.79 -5.01 -4.92
N SER A 91 12.94 -3.98 -4.95
CA SER A 91 12.22 -3.59 -6.16
C SER A 91 13.17 -3.13 -7.27
N VAL A 92 14.19 -2.33 -6.94
CA VAL A 92 15.21 -1.89 -7.91
C VAL A 92 16.05 -3.08 -8.40
N ILE A 93 16.45 -3.98 -7.50
CA ILE A 93 17.21 -5.20 -7.84
C ILE A 93 16.41 -6.07 -8.82
N ILE A 94 15.12 -6.32 -8.55
CA ILE A 94 14.27 -7.13 -9.43
C ILE A 94 14.17 -6.49 -10.82
N VAL A 95 13.92 -5.19 -10.90
CA VAL A 95 13.81 -4.48 -12.18
C VAL A 95 15.14 -4.47 -12.94
N TYR A 96 16.26 -4.26 -12.24
CA TYR A 96 17.58 -4.20 -12.84
C TYR A 96 18.03 -5.56 -13.40
N PHE A 97 17.95 -6.62 -12.60
CA PHE A 97 18.41 -7.96 -12.99
C PHE A 97 17.50 -8.61 -14.04
N PHE A 98 16.18 -8.41 -13.94
CA PHE A 98 15.22 -9.07 -14.82
C PHE A 98 14.70 -8.17 -15.95
N ARG A 99 15.39 -7.06 -16.26
CA ARG A 99 14.96 -6.06 -17.26
C ARG A 99 14.64 -6.65 -18.64
N GLU A 100 15.31 -7.74 -19.02
CA GLU A 100 15.15 -8.38 -20.33
C GLU A 100 13.93 -9.31 -20.39
N SER A 101 13.43 -9.78 -19.24
CA SER A 101 12.30 -10.70 -19.16
C SER A 101 11.14 -10.09 -18.37
N ASN A 102 10.24 -9.41 -19.08
CA ASN A 102 9.01 -8.83 -18.51
C ASN A 102 8.20 -9.86 -17.68
N THR A 103 8.16 -11.11 -18.14
CA THR A 103 7.46 -12.20 -17.43
C THR A 103 8.11 -12.49 -16.07
N GLN A 104 9.44 -12.51 -15.99
CA GLN A 104 10.13 -12.78 -14.72
C GLN A 104 9.94 -11.64 -13.72
N VAL A 105 10.06 -10.38 -14.15
CA VAL A 105 9.77 -9.20 -13.32
C VAL A 105 8.36 -9.29 -12.74
N TRP A 106 7.39 -9.62 -13.59
CA TRP A 106 5.99 -9.78 -13.19
C TRP A 106 5.82 -10.89 -12.15
N VAL A 107 6.40 -12.08 -12.35
CA VAL A 107 6.31 -13.19 -11.38
C VAL A 107 6.91 -12.79 -10.03
N TRP A 108 8.05 -12.10 -10.03
CA TRP A 108 8.68 -11.65 -8.79
C TRP A 108 7.84 -10.62 -8.03
N PHE A 109 7.27 -9.63 -8.72
CA PHE A 109 6.36 -8.68 -8.09
C PHE A 109 5.07 -9.35 -7.60
N LEU A 110 4.53 -10.33 -8.33
CA LEU A 110 3.38 -11.13 -7.90
C LEU A 110 3.68 -11.87 -6.59
N ARG A 111 4.84 -12.54 -6.50
CA ARG A 111 5.30 -13.20 -5.26
C ARG A 111 5.43 -12.22 -4.10
N LEU A 112 6.03 -11.06 -4.36
CA LEU A 112 6.20 -10.01 -3.36
C LEU A 112 4.84 -9.49 -2.85
N MET A 113 3.89 -9.27 -3.76
CA MET A 113 2.53 -8.90 -3.39
C MET A 113 1.85 -9.98 -2.54
N LEU A 114 1.91 -11.25 -2.95
CA LEU A 114 1.33 -12.35 -2.17
C LEU A 114 1.90 -12.40 -0.75
N ILE A 115 3.22 -12.22 -0.59
CA ILE A 115 3.85 -12.15 0.74
C ILE A 115 3.31 -10.95 1.53
N ILE A 116 3.19 -9.77 0.91
CA ILE A 116 2.61 -8.58 1.55
C ILE A 116 1.16 -8.80 1.94
N PHE A 117 0.33 -9.40 1.06
CA PHE A 117 -1.07 -9.69 1.35
C PHE A 117 -1.21 -10.69 2.50
N SER A 118 -0.43 -11.78 2.48
CA SER A 118 -0.42 -12.79 3.54
C SER A 118 0.02 -12.19 4.88
N THR A 119 1.12 -11.43 4.90
CA THR A 119 1.58 -10.77 6.14
C THR A 119 0.56 -9.74 6.63
N ALA A 120 -0.04 -8.95 5.74
CA ALA A 120 -1.07 -7.98 6.09
C ALA A 120 -2.33 -8.66 6.66
N TYR A 121 -2.72 -9.80 6.11
CA TYR A 121 -3.84 -10.60 6.60
C TYR A 121 -3.57 -11.21 7.97
N ILE A 122 -2.39 -11.82 8.16
CA ILE A 122 -1.94 -12.37 9.45
C ILE A 122 -1.94 -11.26 10.52
N LEU A 123 -1.32 -10.12 10.25
CA LEU A 123 -1.30 -8.98 11.16
C LEU A 123 -2.70 -8.43 11.46
N GLN A 124 -3.62 -8.50 10.49
CA GLN A 124 -5.00 -8.08 10.70
C GLN A 124 -5.73 -9.00 11.69
N ILE A 125 -5.51 -10.32 11.62
CA ILE A 125 -6.10 -11.27 12.55
C ILE A 125 -5.63 -10.98 13.99
N PHE A 126 -4.33 -10.76 14.19
CA PHE A 126 -3.77 -10.58 15.54
C PHE A 126 -3.97 -9.17 16.12
N ASN A 127 -3.82 -8.13 15.31
CA ASN A 127 -3.74 -6.74 15.77
C ASN A 127 -4.93 -5.87 15.31
N GLY A 128 -5.81 -6.38 14.46
CA GLY A 128 -7.02 -5.71 14.01
C GLY A 128 -6.85 -4.87 12.75
N LYS A 129 -7.87 -4.05 12.46
CA LYS A 129 -8.09 -3.39 11.16
C LYS A 129 -6.92 -2.49 10.73
N ARG A 130 -6.42 -2.73 9.52
CA ARG A 130 -5.39 -1.93 8.82
C ARG A 130 -4.04 -1.81 9.57
N THR A 131 -3.69 -2.80 10.38
CA THR A 131 -2.42 -2.78 11.14
C THR A 131 -1.21 -2.62 10.22
N TRP A 132 -1.15 -3.41 9.15
CA TRP A 132 -0.06 -3.35 8.19
C TRP A 132 0.04 -1.98 7.51
N CYS A 133 -1.08 -1.43 7.04
CA CYS A 133 -1.13 -0.12 6.40
C CYS A 133 -0.66 1.04 7.30
N LYS A 134 -0.92 0.94 8.61
CA LYS A 134 -0.51 1.97 9.59
C LYS A 134 0.95 1.84 10.03
N GLY A 135 1.43 0.60 10.19
CA GLY A 135 2.69 0.31 10.87
C GLY A 135 3.84 -0.08 9.95
N LEU A 136 3.58 -0.86 8.90
CA LEU A 136 4.60 -1.59 8.14
C LEU A 136 4.65 -1.23 6.65
N CYS A 137 3.59 -0.62 6.11
CA CYS A 137 3.53 -0.26 4.70
C CYS A 137 4.67 0.69 4.27
N PRO A 138 5.56 0.28 3.34
CA PRO A 138 6.62 1.14 2.84
C PRO A 138 6.10 2.45 2.25
N ALA A 139 5.11 2.37 1.36
CA ALA A 139 4.51 3.54 0.71
C ALA A 139 3.86 4.50 1.74
N GLY A 140 3.13 3.95 2.71
CA GLY A 140 2.52 4.74 3.78
C GLY A 140 3.55 5.44 4.67
N ASN A 141 4.69 4.79 4.94
CA ASN A 141 5.78 5.37 5.71
C ASN A 141 6.45 6.53 4.95
N THR A 142 6.75 6.36 3.65
CA THR A 142 7.35 7.42 2.83
C THR A 142 6.43 8.65 2.74
N MET A 143 5.12 8.45 2.52
CA MET A 143 4.13 9.54 2.54
C MET A 143 4.01 10.21 3.92
N SER A 144 4.16 9.46 5.01
CA SER A 144 4.16 10.03 6.37
C SER A 144 5.34 10.95 6.60
N GLY A 145 6.53 10.56 6.12
CA GLY A 145 7.74 11.36 6.21
C GLY A 145 7.55 12.71 5.54
N TYR A 146 7.03 12.71 4.30
CA TYR A 146 6.73 13.95 3.59
C TYR A 146 5.75 14.86 4.35
N LEU A 147 4.64 14.32 4.86
CA LEU A 147 3.67 15.12 5.60
C LEU A 147 4.22 15.70 6.90
N LYS A 148 5.17 15.02 7.56
CA LYS A 148 5.87 15.58 8.73
C LYS A 148 6.72 16.78 8.32
N ILE A 149 7.50 16.66 7.23
CA ILE A 149 8.33 17.76 6.71
C ILE A 149 7.46 18.95 6.33
N LYS A 150 6.38 18.75 5.55
CA LYS A 150 5.45 19.82 5.15
C LYS A 150 4.85 20.56 6.36
N ARG A 151 4.54 19.85 7.46
CA ARG A 151 4.01 20.48 8.69
C ARG A 151 5.04 21.31 9.44
N ILE A 152 6.30 20.89 9.42
CA ILE A 152 7.41 21.67 10.00
C ILE A 152 7.58 22.98 9.21
N PHE A 153 7.62 22.89 7.88
CA PHE A 153 7.75 24.06 7.01
C PHE A 153 6.56 25.04 7.07
N LYS A 154 5.34 24.56 7.30
CA LYS A 154 4.16 25.45 7.43
C LYS A 154 4.11 26.19 8.78
N LYS A 155 4.83 25.70 9.79
CA LYS A 155 4.79 26.27 11.16
C LYS A 155 5.82 27.38 11.37
N ASN A 156 6.86 27.42 10.52
CA ASN A 156 7.77 28.56 10.38
C ASN A 156 7.23 29.53 9.34
#